data_AF-A0AAD3VY76-F1
#
_entry.id   AF-A0AAD3VY76-F1
#
_cell.length_a   1.000
_cell.length_b   1.000
_cell.length_c   1.000
_cell.angle_alpha   90.00
_cell.angle_beta   90.00
_cell.angle_gamma   90.00
#
_symmetry.space_group_name_H-M   'P 1'
#
loop_
_entity.id
_entity.type
_entity.pdbx_description
1 polymer ?
#
loop_
_entity_poly.entity_id
_entity_poly.type
_entity_poly.pdbx_seq_one_letter_code
_entity_poly.pdbx_strand_id
1 'polypeptide(L)'
;ISVGQAGGTHAIRVERLAVNIDDAKIPDNEGNRPIDSAIAADGPTAYWSTLPVRKIVEELNNSKVPAFVSYTAGTYVCNHVFYATSHFVAANRLPIKVGFIHVPYLPEQVIDKPPLPSMSEEMIVQALETIVAVSVS
;
A
#
# COMPACT_ATOMS: atom_id res chain seq x y z
N ILE A 1 2.12 -1.80 -9.66
CA ILE A 1 2.39 -1.43 -8.25
C ILE A 1 1.54 -0.21 -7.96
N SER A 2 0.72 -0.26 -6.93
CA SER A 2 -0.08 0.88 -6.49
C SER A 2 0.58 1.51 -5.26
N VAL A 3 0.45 2.83 -5.11
CA VAL A 3 1.07 3.59 -4.02
C VAL A 3 -0.01 4.41 -3.31
N GLY A 4 0.03 4.43 -1.98
CA GLY A 4 -0.85 5.24 -1.14
C GLY A 4 -0.10 5.85 0.03
N GLN A 5 -0.73 6.79 0.72
CA GLN A 5 -0.13 7.44 1.89
C GLN A 5 -0.67 6.82 3.19
N ALA A 6 0.24 6.39 4.08
CA ALA A 6 -0.12 5.95 5.43
C ALA A 6 0.35 6.99 6.45
N GLY A 7 -0.48 8.00 6.70
CA GLY A 7 -0.19 9.05 7.66
C GLY A 7 0.19 8.50 9.04
N GLY A 8 1.35 8.93 9.56
CA GLY A 8 1.88 8.49 10.86
C GLY A 8 2.78 7.25 10.81
N THR A 9 3.01 6.63 9.65
CA THR A 9 4.09 5.63 9.50
C THR A 9 5.46 6.31 9.40
N HIS A 10 6.49 5.69 9.98
CA HIS A 10 7.87 6.20 9.94
C HIS A 10 8.73 5.60 8.83
N ALA A 11 8.17 4.67 8.05
CA ALA A 11 8.89 3.84 7.10
C ALA A 11 7.96 3.43 5.95
N ILE A 12 8.56 3.08 4.82
CA ILE A 12 7.88 2.49 3.67
C ILE A 12 7.25 1.17 4.10
N ARG A 13 5.94 1.02 3.87
CA ARG A 13 5.24 -0.24 4.12
C ARG A 13 5.10 -1.00 2.81
N VAL A 14 5.68 -2.18 2.75
CA VAL A 14 5.46 -3.10 1.64
C VAL A 14 4.31 -4.01 2.01
N GLU A 15 3.13 -3.76 1.44
CA GLU A 15 1.91 -4.44 1.82
C GLU A 15 1.91 -5.88 1.33
N ARG A 16 1.61 -6.80 2.25
CA ARG A 16 1.63 -8.24 2.01
C ARG A 16 0.26 -8.80 1.66
N LEU A 17 -0.81 -8.19 2.19
CA LEU A 17 -2.18 -8.73 2.14
C LEU A 17 -3.18 -7.63 1.77
N ALA A 18 -4.07 -7.92 0.82
CA ALA A 18 -5.27 -7.14 0.53
C ALA A 18 -6.50 -7.91 1.02
N VAL A 19 -7.43 -7.28 1.72
CA VAL A 19 -8.61 -7.95 2.32
C VAL A 19 -9.91 -7.49 1.64
N ASN A 20 -10.88 -8.38 1.51
CA ASN A 20 -12.15 -8.13 0.81
C ASN A 20 -13.15 -7.35 1.69
N ILE A 21 -12.78 -6.15 2.11
CA ILE A 21 -13.64 -5.30 2.94
C ILE A 21 -13.37 -3.82 2.69
N ASP A 22 -14.47 -3.09 2.51
CA ASP A 22 -14.55 -1.64 2.62
C ASP A 22 -15.25 -1.29 3.93
N ASP A 23 -14.47 -0.71 4.85
CA ASP A 23 -14.92 -0.19 6.14
C ASP A 23 -14.25 1.18 6.37
N ALA A 24 -14.97 2.23 6.01
CA ALA A 24 -14.46 3.58 5.90
C ALA A 24 -14.79 4.43 7.14
N LYS A 25 -13.76 4.83 7.91
CA LYS A 25 -13.93 5.72 9.06
C LYS A 25 -14.30 7.15 8.68
N ILE A 26 -13.88 7.59 7.50
CA ILE A 26 -14.15 8.92 6.93
C ILE A 26 -14.71 8.72 5.51
N PRO A 27 -15.52 9.65 5.00
CA PRO A 27 -15.97 9.57 3.61
C PRO A 27 -14.81 9.77 2.64
N ASP A 28 -14.91 9.14 1.46
CA ASP A 28 -14.06 9.45 0.32
C ASP A 28 -14.37 10.84 -0.29
N ASN A 29 -13.64 11.18 -1.35
CA ASN A 29 -13.78 12.48 -2.02
C ASN A 29 -15.17 12.70 -2.66
N GLU A 30 -15.94 11.63 -2.89
CA GLU A 30 -17.30 11.68 -3.42
C GLU A 30 -18.37 11.57 -2.30
N GLY A 31 -17.95 11.44 -1.05
CA GLY A 31 -18.83 11.32 0.10
C GLY A 31 -19.21 9.88 0.47
N ASN A 32 -18.68 8.86 -0.22
CA ASN A 32 -19.01 7.47 0.07
C ASN A 32 -18.33 7.03 1.37
N ARG A 33 -19.09 6.38 2.26
CA ARG A 33 -18.60 5.84 3.53
C ARG A 33 -19.15 4.43 3.77
N PRO A 34 -18.68 3.42 3.02
CA PRO A 34 -19.10 2.03 3.20
C PRO A 34 -18.75 1.52 4.61
N ILE A 35 -19.57 0.60 5.11
CA ILE A 35 -19.42 -0.04 6.43
C ILE A 35 -19.61 -1.53 6.22
N ASP A 36 -18.60 -2.32 6.56
CA ASP A 36 -18.59 -3.79 6.48
C ASP A 36 -19.05 -4.35 5.11
N SER A 37 -18.70 -3.66 4.02
CA SER A 37 -19.08 -4.06 2.66
C SER A 37 -17.98 -4.87 1.98
N ALA A 38 -18.33 -5.95 1.28
CA ALA A 38 -17.37 -6.66 0.44
C ALA A 38 -17.01 -5.83 -0.80
N ILE A 39 -15.72 -5.81 -1.16
CA ILE A 39 -15.22 -5.15 -2.39
C ILE A 39 -15.65 -5.96 -3.63
N ALA A 40 -15.59 -7.29 -3.55
CA ALA A 40 -16.13 -8.20 -4.54
C ALA A 40 -16.98 -9.27 -3.85
N ALA A 41 -18.28 -9.30 -4.14
CA ALA A 41 -19.23 -10.18 -3.46
C ALA A 41 -18.85 -11.68 -3.54
N ASP A 42 -18.38 -12.12 -4.71
CA ASP A 42 -17.96 -13.51 -4.96
C ASP A 42 -16.43 -13.69 -4.86
N GLY A 43 -15.71 -12.68 -4.38
CA GLY A 43 -14.26 -12.70 -4.25
C GLY A 43 -13.79 -13.45 -2.99
N PRO A 44 -12.56 -14.02 -3.00
CA PRO A 44 -12.00 -14.65 -1.81
C PRO A 44 -11.77 -13.62 -0.70
N THR A 45 -11.64 -14.06 0.55
CA THR A 45 -11.45 -13.18 1.72
C THR A 45 -10.25 -12.24 1.57
N ALA A 46 -9.17 -12.68 0.93
CA ALA A 46 -7.96 -11.87 0.77
C ALA A 46 -7.11 -12.33 -0.42
N TYR A 47 -6.21 -11.45 -0.87
CA TYR A 47 -5.16 -11.75 -1.83
C TYR A 47 -3.78 -11.45 -1.24
N TRP A 48 -2.82 -12.32 -1.54
CA TRP A 48 -1.40 -12.03 -1.30
C TRP A 48 -0.86 -11.08 -2.36
N SER A 49 0.00 -10.16 -1.94
CA SER A 49 0.90 -9.45 -2.86
C SER A 49 1.76 -10.45 -3.63
N THR A 50 1.81 -10.31 -4.95
CA THR A 50 2.68 -11.11 -5.84
C THR A 50 4.02 -10.42 -6.11
N LEU A 51 4.27 -9.27 -5.48
CA LEU A 51 5.61 -8.65 -5.44
C LEU A 51 6.58 -9.49 -4.58
N PRO A 52 7.90 -9.39 -4.82
CA PRO A 52 8.93 -10.01 -3.96
C PRO A 52 9.10 -9.22 -2.65
N VAL A 53 8.04 -9.20 -1.82
CA VAL A 53 7.88 -8.32 -0.65
C VAL A 53 9.10 -8.31 0.29
N ARG A 54 9.65 -9.47 0.64
CA ARG A 54 10.83 -9.52 1.54
C ARG A 54 12.09 -8.97 0.89
N LYS A 55 12.35 -9.33 -0.37
CA LYS A 55 13.50 -8.83 -1.14
C LYS A 55 13.44 -7.30 -1.27
N ILE A 56 12.25 -6.74 -1.50
CA ILE A 56 12.05 -5.28 -1.54
C ILE A 56 12.44 -4.65 -0.21
N VAL A 57 11.94 -5.19 0.91
CA VAL A 57 12.24 -4.66 2.26
C VAL A 57 13.74 -4.77 2.56
N GLU A 58 14.38 -5.88 2.20
CA GLU A 58 15.82 -6.09 2.36
C GLU A 58 16.62 -5.05 1.57
N GLU A 59 16.29 -4.84 0.29
CA GLU A 59 17.00 -3.90 -0.57
C GLU A 59 16.88 -2.45 -0.11
N LEU A 60 15.67 -2.04 0.31
CA LEU A 60 15.45 -0.71 0.87
C LEU A 60 16.27 -0.46 2.13
N ASN A 61 16.24 -1.42 3.07
CA ASN A 61 17.00 -1.30 4.32
C ASN A 61 18.52 -1.33 4.07
N ASN A 62 19.01 -2.11 3.10
CA ASN A 62 20.41 -2.09 2.67
C ASN A 62 20.82 -0.71 2.13
N SER A 63 19.92 -0.06 1.41
CA SER A 63 20.06 1.30 0.89
C SER A 63 19.77 2.41 1.91
N LYS A 64 19.64 2.06 3.20
CA LYS A 64 19.37 2.98 4.31
C LYS A 64 18.02 3.70 4.23
N VAL A 65 17.05 3.13 3.50
CA VAL A 65 15.66 3.58 3.50
C VAL A 65 14.84 2.70 4.44
N PRO A 66 14.26 3.26 5.53
CA PRO A 66 13.46 2.48 6.47
C PRO A 66 12.26 1.84 5.78
N ALA A 67 12.18 0.51 5.83
CA ALA A 67 11.07 -0.24 5.26
C ALA A 67 10.73 -1.50 6.06
N PHE A 68 9.45 -1.91 6.03
CA PHE A 68 9.01 -3.16 6.66
C PHE A 68 7.84 -3.81 5.92
N VAL A 69 7.63 -5.11 6.19
CA VAL A 69 6.47 -5.84 5.68
C VAL A 69 5.23 -5.47 6.49
N SER A 70 4.20 -4.94 5.83
CA SER A 70 2.91 -4.66 6.45
C SER A 70 1.88 -5.73 6.08
N TYR A 71 1.10 -6.17 7.06
CA TYR A 71 0.06 -7.18 6.89
C TYR A 71 -1.36 -6.59 6.85
N THR A 72 -1.48 -5.27 6.87
CA THR A 72 -2.75 -4.56 6.71
C THR A 72 -2.55 -3.28 5.93
N ALA A 73 -3.19 -3.20 4.77
CA ALA A 73 -3.31 -1.97 3.98
C ALA A 73 -4.45 -1.06 4.49
N GLY A 74 -5.01 -1.36 5.67
CA GLY A 74 -6.25 -0.77 6.18
C GLY A 74 -7.50 -1.38 5.55
N THR A 75 -8.61 -0.67 5.65
CA THR A 75 -9.94 -1.05 5.11
C THR A 75 -10.57 0.10 4.31
N TYR A 76 -9.75 1.09 3.96
CA TYR A 76 -10.14 2.26 3.20
C TYR A 76 -9.71 2.12 1.72
N VAL A 77 -9.77 3.21 0.96
CA VAL A 77 -9.53 3.22 -0.51
C VAL A 77 -8.20 2.59 -0.93
N CYS A 78 -7.14 2.65 -0.10
CA CYS A 78 -5.87 1.99 -0.40
C CYS A 78 -6.01 0.46 -0.44
N ASN A 79 -6.69 -0.14 0.55
CA ASN A 79 -7.00 -1.56 0.55
C ASN A 79 -7.99 -1.92 -0.57
N HIS A 80 -9.00 -1.08 -0.81
CA HIS A 80 -9.94 -1.24 -1.92
C HIS A 80 -9.21 -1.43 -3.25
N VAL A 81 -8.33 -0.48 -3.61
CA VAL A 81 -7.57 -0.52 -4.86
C VAL A 81 -6.64 -1.74 -4.90
N PHE A 82 -5.97 -2.06 -3.79
CA PHE A 82 -5.10 -3.24 -3.73
C PHE A 82 -5.87 -4.53 -4.00
N TYR A 83 -7.01 -4.71 -3.32
CA TYR A 83 -7.85 -5.89 -3.47
C TYR A 83 -8.49 -5.96 -4.86
N ALA A 84 -9.12 -4.89 -5.33
CA ALA A 84 -9.80 -4.84 -6.62
C ALA A 84 -8.83 -5.13 -7.78
N THR A 85 -7.62 -4.57 -7.74
CA THR A 85 -6.58 -4.86 -8.75
C THR A 85 -6.14 -6.32 -8.69
N SER A 86 -5.94 -6.87 -7.49
CA SER A 86 -5.55 -8.27 -7.29
C SER A 86 -6.64 -9.23 -7.79
N HIS A 87 -7.90 -8.91 -7.48
CA HIS A 87 -9.06 -9.68 -7.92
C HIS A 87 -9.21 -9.66 -9.44
N PHE A 88 -9.10 -8.48 -10.06
CA PHE A 88 -9.17 -8.33 -11.51
C PHE A 88 -8.10 -9.17 -12.21
N VAL A 89 -6.84 -9.10 -11.76
CA VAL A 89 -5.73 -9.88 -12.32
C VAL A 89 -5.96 -11.38 -12.15
N ALA A 90 -6.40 -11.83 -10.97
CA ALA A 90 -6.68 -13.24 -10.70
C ALA A 90 -7.85 -13.79 -11.53
N ALA A 91 -8.97 -13.04 -11.59
CA ALA A 91 -10.17 -13.43 -12.33
C ALA A 91 -9.92 -13.55 -13.83
N ASN A 92 -9.07 -12.66 -14.38
CA ASN A 92 -8.71 -12.66 -15.80
C ASN A 92 -7.44 -13.49 -16.11
N ARG A 93 -6.85 -14.16 -15.11
CA ARG A 93 -5.62 -14.98 -15.24
C ARG A 93 -4.48 -14.23 -15.93
N LEU A 94 -4.32 -12.94 -15.62
CA LEU A 94 -3.30 -12.11 -16.26
C LEU A 94 -1.92 -12.41 -15.64
N PRO A 95 -0.85 -12.49 -16.45
CA PRO A 95 0.51 -12.73 -15.96
C PRO A 95 1.15 -11.44 -15.41
N ILE A 96 0.45 -10.74 -14.51
CA ILE A 96 0.83 -9.43 -13.97
C ILE A 96 1.10 -9.53 -12.47
N LYS A 97 2.23 -8.97 -12.01
CA LYS A 97 2.49 -8.82 -10.57
C LYS A 97 1.70 -7.64 -10.00
N VAL A 98 1.10 -7.83 -8.83
CA VAL A 98 0.29 -6.85 -8.11
C VAL A 98 0.80 -6.73 -6.68
N GLY A 99 0.87 -5.50 -6.20
CA GLY A 99 1.17 -5.18 -4.81
C GLY A 99 1.00 -3.70 -4.55
N PHE A 100 1.01 -3.37 -3.27
CA PHE A 100 0.75 -2.02 -2.77
C PHE A 100 1.88 -1.57 -1.85
N ILE A 101 2.21 -0.28 -1.93
CA ILE A 101 3.23 0.36 -1.12
C ILE A 101 2.57 1.54 -0.40
N HIS A 102 2.70 1.62 0.92
CA HIS A 102 2.39 2.86 1.63
C HIS A 102 3.66 3.67 1.90
N VAL A 103 3.56 4.97 1.62
CA VAL A 103 4.60 5.97 1.94
C VAL A 103 4.20 6.80 3.16
N PRO A 104 5.18 7.32 3.93
CA PRO A 104 4.93 8.31 4.99
C PRO A 104 4.33 9.63 4.49
N TYR A 105 4.08 10.53 5.45
CA TYR A 105 3.89 11.95 5.13
C TYR A 105 5.18 12.57 4.60
N LEU A 106 5.04 13.59 3.75
CA LEU A 106 6.11 14.54 3.44
C LEU A 106 6.30 15.52 4.63
N PRO A 107 7.48 16.12 4.79
CA PRO A 107 7.74 17.07 5.89
C PRO A 107 6.75 18.23 5.95
N GLU A 108 6.37 18.78 4.80
CA GLU A 108 5.39 19.87 4.68
C GLU A 108 3.97 19.47 5.12
N GLN A 109 3.64 18.19 5.10
CA GLN A 109 2.31 17.70 5.50
C GLN A 109 2.16 17.57 7.03
N VAL A 110 3.24 17.68 7.81
CA VAL A 110 3.21 17.51 9.27
C VAL A 110 3.43 18.80 10.07
N ILE A 111 3.59 19.95 9.40
CA ILE A 111 3.87 21.26 10.04
C ILE A 111 2.86 21.59 11.15
N ASP A 112 1.56 21.45 10.85
CA ASP A 112 0.45 21.80 11.77
C ASP A 112 -0.19 20.58 12.44
N LYS A 113 0.49 19.44 12.45
CA LYS A 113 0.00 18.20 13.05
C LYS A 113 0.69 17.94 14.40
N PRO A 114 0.10 17.09 15.27
CA PRO A 114 0.84 16.52 16.39
C PRO A 114 2.16 15.88 15.92
N PRO A 115 3.14 15.62 16.82
CA PRO A 115 4.41 15.01 16.45
C PRO A 115 4.22 13.71 15.69
N LEU A 116 4.38 13.76 14.36
CA LEU A 116 4.20 12.65 13.44
C LEU A 116 5.47 12.49 12.60
N PRO A 117 5.87 11.26 12.27
CA PRO A 117 6.99 11.03 11.38
C PRO A 117 6.66 11.49 9.96
N SER A 118 7.71 11.87 9.24
CA SER A 118 7.70 12.20 7.82
C SER A 118 8.97 11.67 7.14
N MET A 119 8.97 11.65 5.81
CA MET A 119 10.08 11.22 4.97
C MET A 119 10.18 12.17 3.78
N SER A 120 11.39 12.57 3.40
CA SER A 120 11.58 13.52 2.29
C SER A 120 11.10 12.93 0.96
N GLU A 121 10.68 13.80 0.05
CA GLU A 121 10.22 13.39 -1.28
C GLU A 121 11.33 12.61 -2.02
N GLU A 122 12.57 13.07 -1.93
CA GLU A 122 13.71 12.43 -2.58
C GLU A 122 13.92 10.99 -2.08
N MET A 123 13.78 10.76 -0.77
CA MET A 123 13.90 9.42 -0.20
C MET A 123 12.72 8.52 -0.62
N ILE A 124 11.51 9.07 -0.71
CA ILE A 124 10.34 8.33 -1.21
C ILE A 124 10.53 7.94 -2.68
N VAL A 125 11.01 8.86 -3.53
CA VAL A 125 11.30 8.58 -4.94
C VAL A 125 12.35 7.49 -5.06
N GLN A 126 13.48 7.61 -4.35
CA GLN A 126 14.53 6.59 -4.32
C GLN A 126 13.98 5.22 -3.90
N ALA A 127 13.09 5.19 -2.90
CA ALA A 127 12.46 3.96 -2.45
C ALA A 127 11.60 3.32 -3.55
N LEU A 128 10.76 4.11 -4.21
CA LEU A 128 9.85 3.64 -5.25
C LEU A 128 10.61 3.14 -6.49
N GLU A 129 11.68 3.81 -6.89
CA GLU A 129 12.57 3.34 -7.96
C GLU A 129 13.19 1.97 -7.62
N THR A 130 13.70 1.82 -6.39
CA THR A 130 14.26 0.55 -5.88
C THR A 130 13.18 -0.55 -5.89
N ILE A 131 11.98 -0.25 -5.42
CA ILE A 131 10.84 -1.18 -5.40
C ILE A 131 10.50 -1.67 -6.82
N VAL A 132 10.43 -0.75 -7.78
CA VAL A 132 10.14 -1.09 -9.19
C VAL A 132 11.26 -1.97 -9.75
N ALA A 133 12.53 -1.59 -9.57
CA ALA A 133 13.69 -2.35 -10.05
C ALA A 133 13.70 -3.79 -9.51
N VAL A 134 13.49 -3.97 -8.20
CA VAL A 134 13.42 -5.30 -7.57
C VAL A 134 12.21 -6.12 -8.04
N SER A 135 11.13 -5.46 -8.43
CA SER A 135 9.89 -6.14 -8.85
C SER A 135 9.92 -6.65 -10.30
N VAL A 136 10.73 -6.01 -11.16
CA VAL A 136 10.90 -6.40 -12.57
C VAL A 136 12.07 -7.36 -12.80
N SER A 137 13.00 -7.47 -11.83
CA SER A 137 14.05 -8.51 -11.81
C SER A 137 13.48 -9.90 -11.57
#